data_AF-A0A7W8YBL1-F1
#
_entry.id   AF-A0A7W8YBL1-F1
#
_cell.length_a   1.000
_cell.length_b   1.000
_cell.length_c   1.000
_cell.angle_alpha   90.00
_cell.angle_beta   90.00
_cell.angle_gamma   90.00
#
_symmetry.space_group_name_H-M   'P 1'
#
loop_
_entity.id
_entity.type
_entity.pdbx_description
1 polymer ?
#
loop_
_entity_poly.entity_id
_entity_poly.type
_entity_poly.pdbx_seq_one_letter_code
_entity_poly.pdbx_strand_id
1 'polypeptide(L)'
;MLLLDFRFRLFFWRDSASAALVTAAGIVFLLLWDAAGIAAGIFLRGSSEAMLGIELAPEMPLEEPFFLVFLVLCTMVLYTGSVRILERFGKERNT
;
A
#
# COMPACT_ATOMS: atom_id res chain seq x y z
N MET A 1 8.66 1.69 -6.52
CA MET A 1 7.21 1.78 -6.82
C MET A 1 6.84 3.09 -7.50
N LEU A 2 7.13 4.25 -6.92
CA LEU A 2 6.82 5.56 -7.54
C LEU A 2 7.45 5.77 -8.93
N LEU A 3 8.66 5.25 -9.18
CA LEU A 3 9.28 5.30 -10.52
C LEU A 3 8.56 4.43 -11.57
N LEU A 4 8.02 3.27 -11.17
CA LEU A 4 7.20 2.42 -12.05
C LEU A 4 5.87 3.11 -12.34
N ASP A 5 5.27 3.69 -11.30
CA ASP A 5 4.02 4.44 -11.44
C ASP A 5 4.18 5.67 -12.34
N PHE A 6 5.28 6.41 -12.20
CA PHE A 6 5.64 7.53 -13.07
C PHE A 6 5.86 7.08 -14.52
N ARG A 7 6.65 6.03 -14.73
CA ARG A 7 7.04 5.57 -16.07
C ARG A 7 5.87 5.00 -16.88
N PHE A 8 4.96 4.29 -16.23
CA PHE A 8 3.84 3.62 -16.88
C PHE A 8 2.49 4.31 -16.65
N ARG A 9 2.46 5.39 -15.86
CA ARG A 9 1.28 6.18 -15.50
C ARG A 9 0.13 5.26 -15.05
N LEU A 10 0.38 4.47 -14.03
CA LEU A 10 -0.47 3.35 -13.65
C LEU A 10 -1.58 3.75 -12.67
N PHE A 11 -1.24 4.58 -11.68
CA PHE A 11 -2.07 4.91 -10.53
C PHE A 11 -2.09 6.43 -10.28
N PHE A 12 -1.06 7.05 -9.67
CA PHE A 12 -1.07 8.49 -9.38
C PHE A 12 -0.99 9.35 -10.65
N TRP A 13 -0.26 8.89 -11.67
CA TRP A 13 -0.07 9.63 -12.92
C TRP A 13 -1.17 9.39 -13.96
N ARG A 14 -2.13 8.51 -13.64
CA ARG A 14 -3.36 8.27 -14.41
C ARG A 14 -4.49 9.18 -13.90
N ASP A 15 -4.72 9.16 -12.59
CA ASP A 15 -5.71 9.99 -11.91
C ASP A 15 -5.28 10.19 -10.45
N SER A 16 -4.74 11.38 -10.15
CA SER A 16 -4.18 11.69 -8.84
C SER A 16 -5.25 11.80 -7.75
N ALA A 17 -6.48 12.19 -8.10
CA ALA A 17 -7.57 12.33 -7.14
C ALA A 17 -8.07 10.94 -6.69
N SER A 18 -8.34 10.07 -7.66
CA SER A 18 -8.74 8.68 -7.37
C SER A 18 -7.63 7.92 -6.66
N ALA A 19 -6.36 8.10 -7.07
CA ALA A 19 -5.23 7.46 -6.41
C ALA A 19 -5.06 7.92 -4.96
N ALA A 20 -5.19 9.22 -4.69
CA ALA A 20 -5.13 9.77 -3.34
C ALA A 20 -6.27 9.22 -2.46
N LEU A 21 -7.51 9.17 -2.99
CA LEU A 21 -8.67 8.66 -2.26
C LEU A 21 -8.50 7.18 -1.90
N VAL A 22 -8.10 6.35 -2.87
CA VAL A 22 -7.88 4.91 -2.64
C VAL A 22 -6.73 4.67 -1.66
N THR A 23 -5.66 5.46 -1.77
CA THR A 23 -4.52 5.36 -0.86
C THR A 23 -4.94 5.72 0.57
N ALA A 24 -5.65 6.84 0.74
CA ALA A 24 -6.17 7.27 2.04
C ALA A 24 -7.14 6.24 2.63
N ALA A 25 -8.09 5.74 1.83
CA ALA A 25 -9.05 4.73 2.29
C ALA A 25 -8.35 3.43 2.71
N GLY A 26 -7.37 2.96 1.93
CA GLY A 26 -6.58 1.76 2.25
C GLY A 26 -5.79 1.92 3.55
N ILE A 27 -5.13 3.07 3.74
CA ILE A 27 -4.39 3.37 4.97
C ILE A 27 -5.34 3.41 6.17
N VAL A 28 -6.46 4.11 6.08
CA VAL A 28 -7.43 4.21 7.18
C VAL A 28 -7.97 2.83 7.55
N PHE A 29 -8.33 2.02 6.56
CA PHE A 29 -8.81 0.65 6.79
C PHE A 29 -7.77 -0.22 7.49
N LEU A 30 -6.52 -0.19 7.02
CA LEU A 30 -5.44 -1.00 7.61
C LEU A 30 -5.07 -0.53 9.02
N LEU A 31 -5.07 0.78 9.28
CA LEU A 31 -4.86 1.30 10.64
C LEU A 31 -5.98 0.87 11.60
N LEU A 32 -7.23 0.86 11.14
CA LEU A 32 -8.35 0.34 11.95
C LEU A 32 -8.19 -1.16 12.23
N TRP A 33 -7.68 -1.90 11.25
CA TRP A 33 -7.39 -3.33 11.42
C TRP A 33 -6.24 -3.57 12.40
N ASP A 34 -5.15 -2.81 12.31
CA ASP A 34 -4.03 -2.88 13.26
C ASP A 34 -4.51 -2.52 14.67
N ALA A 35 -5.30 -1.46 14.82
CA ALA A 35 -5.89 -1.07 16.10
C ALA A 35 -6.77 -2.18 16.69
N ALA A 36 -7.55 -2.89 15.85
CA ALA A 36 -8.33 -4.04 16.29
C ALA A 36 -7.44 -5.21 16.73
N GLY A 37 -6.34 -5.47 16.03
CA GLY A 37 -5.37 -6.51 16.38
C GLY A 37 -4.60 -6.22 17.66
N ILE A 38 -4.25 -4.95 17.92
CA ILE A 38 -3.65 -4.48 19.17
C ILE A 38 -4.66 -4.65 20.31
N ALA A 39 -5.91 -4.20 20.13
CA ALA A 39 -6.96 -4.34 21.13
C ALA A 39 -7.28 -5.81 21.46
N ALA A 40 -7.12 -6.72 20.49
CA ALA A 40 -7.28 -8.16 20.67
C ALA A 40 -6.05 -8.85 21.31
N GLY A 41 -4.94 -8.13 21.53
CA GLY A 41 -3.71 -8.67 22.08
C GLY A 41 -2.97 -9.62 21.13
N ILE A 42 -3.26 -9.57 19.82
CA ILE A 42 -2.67 -10.44 18.80
C ILE A 42 -1.32 -9.87 18.32
N PHE A 43 -1.18 -8.54 18.30
CA PHE A 43 0.06 -7.88 17.92
C PHE A 43 1.05 -7.83 19.08
N LEU A 44 1.89 -8.86 19.18
CA LEU A 44 3.07 -8.87 20.05
C LEU A 44 4.23 -8.21 19.29
N ARG A 45 4.77 -7.11 19.85
CA ARG A 45 5.91 -6.40 19.26
C ARG A 45 7.15 -7.29 19.25
N GLY A 46 7.60 -7.71 18.07
CA GLY A 46 8.92 -8.30 17.90
C GLY A 46 9.98 -7.22 18.04
N SER A 47 10.86 -7.32 19.04
CA SER A 47 12.01 -6.42 19.18
C SER A 47 12.98 -6.65 18.01
N SER A 48 12.84 -5.87 16.94
CA SER A 48 13.73 -5.91 15.79
C SER A 48 14.81 -4.84 15.92
N GLU A 49 16.09 -5.22 15.80
CA GLU A 49 17.25 -4.31 15.86
C GLU A 49 17.22 -3.19 14.79
N ALA A 50 16.36 -3.32 13.77
CA ALA A 50 16.18 -2.33 12.71
C ALA A 50 15.14 -1.24 13.01
N MET A 51 14.46 -1.26 14.16
CA MET A 51 13.51 -0.21 14.54
C MET A 51 14.26 1.08 14.89
N LEU A 52 13.79 2.23 14.39
CA LEU A 52 14.37 3.54 14.73
C LEU A 52 14.11 3.92 16.20
N GLY A 53 13.25 3.17 16.89
CA GLY A 53 12.88 3.38 18.28
C GLY A 53 11.93 4.56 18.50
N ILE A 54 11.41 5.16 17.42
CA ILE A 54 10.47 6.29 17.49
C ILE A 54 9.04 5.74 17.47
N GLU A 55 8.31 5.97 18.55
CA GLU A 55 6.92 5.54 18.71
C GLU A 55 5.97 6.70 18.43
N LEU A 56 4.94 6.45 17.61
CA LEU A 56 3.90 7.42 17.30
C LEU A 56 2.74 7.34 18.30
N ALA A 57 2.47 6.15 18.85
CA ALA A 57 1.50 5.88 19.91
C ALA A 57 1.97 4.67 20.74
N PRO A 58 1.37 4.36 21.91
CA PRO A 58 1.72 3.16 22.67
C PRO A 58 1.61 1.94 21.75
N GLU A 59 2.71 1.20 21.63
CA GLU A 59 2.86 0.02 20.77
C GLU A 59 2.92 0.24 19.25
N MET A 60 2.65 1.45 18.72
CA MET A 60 2.69 1.74 17.28
C MET A 60 3.98 2.47 16.85
N PRO A 61 4.90 1.81 16.11
CA PRO A 61 6.08 2.46 15.56
C PRO A 61 5.70 3.53 14.53
N LEU A 62 6.51 4.58 14.40
CA LEU A 62 6.33 5.61 13.37
C LEU A 62 6.40 5.02 11.96
N GLU A 63 7.13 3.93 11.78
CA GLU A 63 7.35 3.25 10.50
C GLU A 63 6.08 2.55 9.97
N GLU A 64 5.10 2.23 10.85
CA GLU A 64 3.90 1.47 10.48
C GLU A 64 3.06 2.20 9.42
N PRO A 65 2.66 3.48 9.58
CA PRO A 65 1.88 4.17 8.55
C PRO A 65 2.65 4.33 7.23
N PHE A 66 3.99 4.47 7.27
CA PHE A 66 4.79 4.49 6.05
C PHE A 66 4.78 3.15 5.33
N PHE A 67 4.87 2.05 6.09
CA PHE A 67 4.74 0.71 5.54
C PHE A 67 3.36 0.49 4.93
N LEU A 68 2.28 0.93 5.59
CA LEU A 68 0.93 0.84 5.05
C LEU A 68 0.76 1.64 3.75
N VAL A 69 1.27 2.87 3.69
CA VAL A 69 1.30 3.67 2.45
C VAL A 69 2.01 2.88 1.35
N PHE A 70 3.19 2.34 1.66
CA PHE A 70 3.96 1.54 0.70
C PHE A 70 3.20 0.28 0.25
N LEU A 71 2.52 -0.41 1.17
CA LEU A 71 1.75 -1.61 0.89
C LEU A 71 0.58 -1.32 -0.05
N VAL A 72 -0.16 -0.24 0.19
CA VAL A 72 -1.26 0.20 -0.67
C VAL A 72 -0.74 0.56 -2.06
N LEU A 73 0.35 1.33 -2.14
CA LEU A 73 0.99 1.68 -3.41
C LEU A 73 1.47 0.44 -4.18
N CYS A 74 2.12 -0.50 -3.50
CA CYS A 74 2.62 -1.74 -4.10
C CYS A 74 1.46 -2.56 -4.68
N THR A 75 0.39 -2.73 -3.91
CA THR A 75 -0.81 -3.46 -4.33
C THR A 75 -1.45 -2.82 -5.56
N MET A 76 -1.61 -1.50 -5.56
CA MET A 76 -2.23 -0.77 -6.68
C MET A 76 -1.37 -0.79 -7.95
N VAL A 77 -0.05 -0.65 -7.81
CA VAL A 77 0.88 -0.77 -8.96
C VAL A 77 0.85 -2.17 -9.54
N LEU A 78 0.83 -3.22 -8.69
CA LEU A 78 0.71 -4.60 -9.15
C LEU A 78 -0.63 -4.83 -9.86
N TYR A 79 -1.74 -4.42 -9.25
CA TYR A 79 -3.08 -4.59 -9.83
C TYR A 79 -3.21 -3.90 -11.19
N THR A 80 -2.92 -2.60 -11.26
CA THR A 80 -3.00 -1.82 -12.50
C THR A 80 -2.03 -2.32 -13.57
N GLY A 81 -0.83 -2.75 -13.16
CA GLY A 81 0.17 -3.38 -14.03
C GLY A 81 -0.35 -4.69 -14.63
N SER A 82 -0.91 -5.58 -13.80
CA SER A 82 -1.48 -6.86 -14.23
C SER A 82 -2.66 -6.67 -15.18
N VAL A 83 -3.59 -5.76 -14.88
CA VAL A 83 -4.73 -5.44 -15.76
C VAL A 83 -4.22 -5.03 -17.15
N ARG A 84 -3.23 -4.14 -17.21
CA ARG A 84 -2.68 -3.64 -18.47
C ARG A 84 -1.93 -4.72 -19.28
N ILE A 85 -1.25 -5.63 -18.60
CA ILE A 85 -0.58 -6.79 -19.22
C ILE A 85 -1.62 -7.74 -19.82
N LEU A 86 -2.68 -8.05 -19.07
CA LEU A 86 -3.75 -8.94 -19.52
C LEU A 86 -4.54 -8.36 -20.69
N GLU A 87 -4.83 -7.05 -20.69
CA GLU A 87 -5.45 -6.35 -21.81
C GLU A 87 -4.62 -6.45 -23.10
N ARG A 88 -3.28 -6.35 -22.99
CA ARG A 88 -2.38 -6.47 -24.13
C ARG A 88 -2.39 -7.89 -24.71
N PHE A 89 -2.28 -8.90 -23.86
CA PHE A 89 -2.34 -10.30 -24.29
C PHE A 89 -3.72 -10.68 -24.89
N GLY A 90 -4.81 -10.10 -24.37
CA GLY A 90 -6.14 -10.32 -24.92
C GLY A 90 -6.32 -9.74 -26.33
N LYS A 91 -5.66 -8.61 -26.64
CA LYS A 91 -5.69 -7.99 -27.97
C LYS A 91 -4.92 -8.79 -29.01
N GLU A 92 -3.73 -9.30 -28.66
CA GLU A 92 -2.88 -10.07 -29.57
C GLU A 92 -3.51 -11.42 -29.97
N ARG A 93 -4.45 -11.96 -29.18
CA ARG A 93 -5.16 -13.22 -29.48
C ARG A 93 -6.37 -13.06 -30.41
N ASN A 94 -6.84 -11.83 -30.63
CA ASN A 94 -8.04 -11.52 -31.43
C ASN A 94 -7.72 -10.89 -32.81
N THR A 95 -6.44 -10.80 -33.17
CA THR A 95 -5.92 -10.42 -34.50
C THR A 95 -5.20 -11.60 -35.12
#